data_AF-A0A849BFN3-F1
#
_entry.id   AF-A0A849BFN3-F1
#
_cell.length_a   1.000
_cell.length_b   1.000
_cell.length_c   1.000
_cell.angle_alpha   90.00
_cell.angle_beta   90.00
_cell.angle_gamma   90.00
#
_symmetry.space_group_name_H-M   'P 1'
#
loop_
_entity.id
_entity.type
_entity.pdbx_description
1 polymer ?
#
loop_
_entity_poly.entity_id
_entity_poly.type
_entity_poly.pdbx_seq_one_letter_code
_entity_poly.pdbx_strand_id
1 'polypeptide(L)'
;MANPNVETVNTSSGKWLLGVAVLLVVAGVIGFYALAQQPAYVRGAALFVGIALGVIVALVSAPGKEFVGFARESYREVRKVVWPTRKEAGQMTGLVFVFVVVMALFLWSADKLIEWVIFSLVLGWK
;
A
#
# COMPACT_ATOMS: atom_id res chain seq x y z
N MET A 1 40.82 6.25 2.93
CA MET A 1 39.35 6.14 3.04
C MET A 1 38.78 6.66 1.72
N ALA A 2 38.31 5.76 0.86
CA ALA A 2 37.78 6.14 -0.45
C ALA A 2 36.38 6.74 -0.25
N ASN A 3 36.19 8.00 -0.66
CA ASN A 3 34.86 8.61 -0.69
C ASN A 3 33.97 7.79 -1.63
N PRO A 4 32.80 7.30 -1.19
CA PRO A 4 31.83 6.73 -2.12
C PRO A 4 31.39 7.87 -3.04
N ASN A 5 31.67 7.72 -4.33
CA ASN A 5 31.14 8.61 -5.35
C ASN A 5 29.61 8.49 -5.30
N VAL A 6 28.94 9.48 -4.72
CA VAL A 6 27.48 9.55 -4.75
C VAL A 6 27.13 9.96 -6.18
N GLU A 7 26.95 8.97 -7.05
CA GLU A 7 26.32 9.17 -8.35
C GLU A 7 24.92 9.71 -8.08
N THR A 8 24.77 11.03 -8.15
CA THR A 8 23.47 11.67 -8.22
C THR A 8 22.85 11.21 -9.54
N VAL A 9 22.04 10.16 -9.48
CA VAL A 9 21.29 9.64 -10.61
C VAL A 9 20.53 10.81 -11.26
N ASN A 10 21.07 11.33 -12.35
CA ASN A 10 20.46 12.37 -13.14
C ASN A 10 19.32 11.74 -13.97
N THR A 11 18.32 11.17 -13.27
CA THR A 11 17.11 10.55 -13.84
C THR A 11 16.14 11.61 -14.34
N SER A 12 16.61 12.79 -14.75
CA SER A 12 15.78 13.78 -15.45
C SER A 12 15.36 13.25 -16.82
N SER A 13 16.31 12.60 -17.52
CA SER A 13 16.09 12.07 -18.87
C SER A 13 15.24 10.78 -18.93
N GLY A 14 14.85 10.20 -17.80
CA GLY A 14 13.97 9.01 -17.77
C GLY A 14 12.52 9.29 -17.39
N LYS A 15 12.27 10.42 -16.69
CA LYS A 15 10.95 10.79 -16.16
C LYS A 15 9.97 11.25 -17.25
N TRP A 16 10.48 11.83 -18.34
CA TRP A 16 9.63 12.25 -19.45
C TRP A 16 8.96 11.07 -20.15
N LEU A 17 9.61 9.90 -20.21
CA LEU A 17 9.01 8.68 -20.77
C LEU A 17 7.80 8.21 -19.94
N LEU A 18 7.80 8.42 -18.62
CA LEU A 18 6.60 8.19 -17.80
C LEU A 18 5.48 9.16 -18.16
N GLY A 19 5.81 10.42 -18.43
CA GLY A 19 4.84 11.40 -18.95
C GLY A 19 4.23 10.94 -20.28
N VAL A 20 5.05 10.41 -21.19
CA VAL A 20 4.59 9.83 -22.46
C VAL A 20 3.73 8.58 -22.24
N ALA A 21 4.09 7.72 -21.28
CA ALA A 21 3.28 6.55 -20.92
C ALA A 21 1.88 6.95 -20.45
N VAL A 22 1.79 7.97 -19.56
CA VAL A 22 0.51 8.50 -19.10
C VAL A 22 -0.29 9.12 -20.25
N LEU A 23 0.36 9.88 -21.12
CA LEU A 23 -0.27 10.47 -22.31
C LEU A 23 -0.84 9.40 -23.25
N LEU A 24 -0.15 8.27 -23.44
CA LEU A 24 -0.65 7.15 -24.25
C LEU A 24 -1.91 6.51 -23.66
N VAL A 25 -1.96 6.35 -22.34
CA VAL A 25 -3.17 5.86 -21.65
C VAL A 25 -4.31 6.86 -21.80
N VAL A 26 -4.05 8.15 -21.59
CA VAL A 26 -5.05 9.22 -21.77
C VAL A 26 -5.54 9.28 -23.21
N ALA A 27 -4.66 9.14 -24.20
CA ALA A 27 -5.03 9.06 -25.61
C ALA A 27 -5.89 7.83 -25.91
N GLY A 28 -5.63 6.67 -25.27
CA GLY A 28 -6.50 5.50 -25.36
C GLY A 28 -7.90 5.74 -24.79
N VAL A 29 -8.00 6.44 -23.65
CA VAL A 29 -9.29 6.84 -23.05
C VAL A 29 -10.03 7.84 -23.93
N ILE A 30 -9.34 8.84 -24.48
CA ILE A 30 -9.92 9.80 -25.43
C ILE A 30 -10.39 9.06 -26.68
N GLY A 31 -9.59 8.14 -27.22
CA GLY A 31 -9.95 7.30 -28.36
C GLY A 31 -11.21 6.47 -28.11
N PHE A 32 -11.38 5.94 -26.90
CA PHE A 32 -12.60 5.24 -26.49
C PHE A 32 -13.83 6.14 -26.52
N TYR A 33 -13.75 7.38 -26.04
CA TYR A 33 -14.87 8.32 -26.10
C TYR A 33 -15.12 8.89 -27.50
N ALA A 34 -14.07 9.15 -28.28
CA ALA A 34 -14.17 9.64 -29.66
C ALA A 34 -14.82 8.60 -30.59
N LEU A 35 -14.56 7.30 -30.37
CA LEU A 35 -15.19 6.19 -31.09
C LEU A 35 -16.55 5.75 -30.50
N ALA A 36 -17.28 6.64 -29.81
CA ALA A 36 -18.58 6.32 -29.23
C ALA A 36 -19.63 5.84 -30.26
N GLN A 37 -19.50 6.23 -31.53
CA GLN A 37 -20.39 5.83 -32.63
C GLN A 37 -20.03 4.47 -33.25
N GLN A 38 -18.92 3.84 -32.85
CA GLN A 38 -18.46 2.55 -33.37
C GLN A 38 -18.92 1.38 -32.48
N PRO A 39 -18.97 0.14 -33.00
CA PRO A 39 -19.33 -1.03 -32.21
C PRO A 39 -18.36 -1.26 -31.04
N ALA A 40 -18.88 -1.82 -29.95
CA ALA A 40 -18.19 -1.93 -28.65
C ALA A 40 -16.80 -2.59 -28.73
N TYR A 41 -16.60 -3.55 -29.64
CA TYR A 41 -15.32 -4.23 -29.84
C TYR A 41 -14.21 -3.29 -30.34
N VAL A 42 -14.52 -2.36 -31.26
CA VAL A 42 -13.53 -1.42 -31.81
C VAL A 42 -13.16 -0.38 -30.75
N ARG A 43 -14.14 0.08 -29.98
CA ARG A 43 -13.94 1.00 -28.86
C ARG A 43 -13.06 0.37 -27.78
N GLY A 44 -13.37 -0.87 -27.40
CA GLY A 44 -12.58 -1.65 -26.44
C GLY A 44 -11.15 -1.90 -26.91
N ALA A 45 -10.96 -2.24 -28.19
CA ALA A 45 -9.64 -2.46 -28.78
C ALA A 45 -8.77 -1.19 -28.71
N ALA A 46 -9.31 -0.01 -29.02
CA ALA A 46 -8.57 1.26 -28.94
C ALA A 46 -8.08 1.55 -27.52
N LEU A 47 -8.91 1.31 -26.51
CA LEU A 47 -8.53 1.47 -25.10
C LEU A 47 -7.43 0.46 -24.70
N PHE A 48 -7.60 -0.81 -25.06
CA PHE A 48 -6.61 -1.85 -24.77
C PHE A 48 -5.26 -1.54 -25.40
N VAL A 49 -5.22 -1.07 -26.64
CA VAL A 49 -3.98 -0.68 -27.32
C VAL A 49 -3.33 0.51 -26.62
N GLY A 50 -4.08 1.55 -26.25
CA GLY A 50 -3.54 2.70 -25.53
C GLY A 50 -2.95 2.33 -24.16
N ILE A 51 -3.64 1.47 -23.41
CA ILE A 51 -3.14 0.96 -22.14
C ILE A 51 -1.90 0.09 -22.35
N ALA A 52 -1.92 -0.84 -23.30
CA ALA A 52 -0.80 -1.73 -23.58
C ALA A 52 0.46 -0.95 -23.96
N LEU A 53 0.34 0.04 -24.85
CA LEU A 53 1.44 0.92 -25.25
C LEU A 53 1.95 1.74 -24.06
N GLY A 54 1.05 2.30 -23.25
CA GLY A 54 1.42 3.03 -22.03
C GLY A 54 2.21 2.17 -21.05
N VAL A 55 1.76 0.93 -20.81
CA VAL A 55 2.46 -0.02 -19.94
C VAL A 55 3.83 -0.40 -20.50
N ILE A 56 3.95 -0.67 -21.80
CA ILE A 56 5.23 -0.99 -22.43
C ILE A 56 6.22 0.17 -22.26
N VAL A 57 5.79 1.40 -22.56
CA VAL A 57 6.64 2.59 -22.41
C VAL A 57 7.03 2.82 -20.94
N ALA A 58 6.09 2.61 -20.01
CA ALA A 58 6.37 2.71 -18.58
C ALA A 58 7.42 1.67 -18.13
N LEU A 59 7.31 0.41 -18.56
CA LEU A 59 8.25 -0.66 -18.18
C LEU A 59 9.65 -0.50 -18.80
N VAL A 60 9.75 0.08 -20.01
CA VAL A 60 11.04 0.34 -20.67
C VAL A 60 11.73 1.61 -20.13
N SER A 61 10.97 2.52 -19.53
CA SER A 61 11.50 3.75 -18.90
C SER A 61 12.49 3.44 -17.78
N ALA A 62 13.44 4.35 -17.53
CA ALA A 62 14.41 4.24 -16.43
C ALA A 62 13.74 3.94 -15.06
N PRO A 63 12.71 4.70 -14.61
CA PRO A 63 12.02 4.38 -13.36
C PRO A 63 11.23 3.06 -13.41
N GLY A 64 10.75 2.63 -14.58
CA GLY A 64 10.11 1.32 -14.74
C GLY A 64 11.07 0.16 -14.52
N LYS A 65 12.30 0.26 -15.05
CA LYS A 65 13.34 -0.74 -14.83
C LYS A 65 13.78 -0.81 -13.37
N GLU A 66 13.93 0.35 -12.71
CA GLU A 66 14.20 0.44 -11.27
C GLU A 66 13.09 -0.24 -10.45
N PHE A 67 11.82 0.04 -10.78
CA PHE A 67 10.67 -0.59 -10.12
C PHE A 67 10.67 -2.12 -10.28
N VAL A 68 10.96 -2.63 -11.48
CA VAL A 68 11.04 -4.09 -11.73
C VAL A 68 12.19 -4.71 -10.93
N GLY A 69 13.34 -4.04 -10.85
CA GLY A 69 14.46 -4.45 -10.00
C GLY A 69 14.06 -4.52 -8.53
N PHE A 70 13.46 -3.44 -8.02
CA PHE A 70 12.96 -3.33 -6.65
C PHE A 70 11.90 -4.40 -6.33
N ALA A 71 10.96 -4.66 -7.25
CA ALA A 71 9.93 -5.69 -7.07
C ALA A 71 10.54 -7.10 -6.96
N ARG A 72 11.56 -7.38 -7.78
CA ARG A 72 12.29 -8.66 -7.73
C ARG A 72 13.06 -8.83 -6.43
N GLU A 73 13.70 -7.77 -5.95
CA GLU A 73 14.41 -7.75 -4.66
C GLU A 73 13.43 -7.91 -3.50
N SER A 74 12.33 -7.18 -3.51
CA SER A 74 11.25 -7.27 -2.50
C SER A 74 10.70 -8.69 -2.43
N TYR A 75 10.44 -9.33 -3.57
CA TYR A 75 9.97 -10.71 -3.61
C TYR A 75 11.00 -11.70 -3.06
N ARG A 76 12.31 -11.46 -3.33
CA ARG A 76 13.38 -12.26 -2.73
C ARG A 76 13.42 -12.09 -1.21
N GLU A 77 13.14 -10.91 -0.69
CA GLU A 77 13.10 -10.64 0.75
C GLU A 77 11.88 -11.28 1.42
N VAL A 78 10.71 -11.20 0.78
CA VAL A 78 9.50 -11.89 1.23
C VAL A 78 9.72 -13.40 1.32
N ARG A 79 10.50 -14.00 0.41
CA ARG A 79 10.88 -15.42 0.49
C ARG A 79 11.76 -15.78 1.70
N LYS A 80 12.46 -14.80 2.28
CA LYS A 80 13.24 -15.00 3.51
C LYS A 80 12.38 -14.88 4.77
N VAL A 81 11.13 -14.42 4.65
CA VAL A 81 10.21 -14.34 5.78
C VAL A 81 9.86 -15.76 6.21
N VAL A 82 10.39 -16.15 7.36
CA VAL A 82 10.03 -17.38 8.02
C VAL A 82 8.67 -17.13 8.69
N TRP A 83 7.62 -17.73 8.13
CA TRP A 83 6.30 -17.63 8.73
C TRP A 83 6.27 -18.40 10.05
N PRO A 84 5.68 -17.80 11.11
CA PRO A 84 5.62 -18.43 12.41
C PRO A 84 4.85 -19.75 12.33
N THR A 85 5.26 -20.72 13.12
CA THR A 85 4.51 -21.98 13.22
C THR A 85 3.12 -21.72 13.80
N ARG A 86 2.14 -22.61 13.52
CA ARG A 86 0.78 -22.47 14.08
C ARG A 86 0.78 -22.33 15.61
N LYS A 87 1.77 -22.95 16.27
CA LYS A 87 1.97 -22.87 17.72
C LYS A 87 2.46 -21.48 18.15
N GLU A 88 3.47 -20.94 17.48
CA GLU A 88 4.00 -19.59 17.76
C GLU A 88 2.95 -18.51 17.50
N ALA A 89 2.24 -18.57 16.37
CA ALA A 89 1.16 -17.63 16.05
C ALA A 89 0.04 -17.69 17.09
N GLY A 90 -0.33 -18.89 17.54
CA GLY A 90 -1.29 -19.10 18.61
C GLY A 90 -0.81 -18.55 19.96
N GLN A 91 0.46 -18.74 20.30
CA GLN A 91 1.05 -18.23 21.53
C GLN A 91 1.08 -16.70 21.56
N MET A 92 1.49 -16.05 20.46
CA MET A 92 1.48 -14.59 20.35
C MET A 92 0.06 -14.04 20.43
N THR A 93 -0.90 -14.69 19.78
CA THR A 93 -2.33 -14.32 19.88
C THR A 93 -2.83 -14.45 21.32
N GLY A 94 -2.55 -15.59 21.97
CA GLY A 94 -2.91 -15.82 23.36
C GLY A 94 -2.31 -14.79 24.32
N LEU A 95 -1.04 -14.42 24.11
CA LEU A 95 -0.39 -13.36 24.89
C LEU A 95 -1.13 -12.02 24.75
N VAL A 96 -1.50 -11.63 23.52
CA VAL A 96 -2.27 -10.41 23.26
C VAL A 96 -3.65 -10.49 23.93
N PHE A 97 -4.32 -11.63 23.87
CA PHE A 97 -5.61 -11.83 24.55
C PHE A 97 -5.50 -11.65 26.07
N VAL A 98 -4.50 -12.27 26.71
CA VAL A 98 -4.26 -12.10 28.15
C VAL A 98 -4.00 -10.64 28.49
N PHE A 99 -3.17 -9.95 27.71
CA PHE A 99 -2.89 -8.53 27.90
C PHE A 99 -4.16 -7.67 27.81
N VAL A 100 -5.00 -7.91 26.79
CA VAL A 100 -6.26 -7.18 26.60
C VAL A 100 -7.23 -7.45 27.76
N VAL A 101 -7.34 -8.68 28.25
CA VAL A 101 -8.20 -9.01 29.40
C VAL A 101 -7.74 -8.28 30.66
N VAL A 102 -6.43 -8.24 30.92
CA VAL A 102 -5.88 -7.51 32.08
C VAL A 102 -6.19 -6.02 31.97
N MET A 103 -6.01 -5.41 30.80
CA MET A 103 -6.35 -4.01 30.58
C MET A 103 -7.84 -3.73 30.70
N ALA A 104 -8.69 -4.62 30.17
CA ALA A 104 -10.13 -4.49 30.30
C ALA A 104 -10.57 -4.55 31.77
N LEU A 105 -10.03 -5.48 32.57
CA LEU A 105 -10.32 -5.57 34.00
C LEU A 105 -9.80 -4.36 34.78
N PHE A 106 -8.61 -3.88 34.44
CA PHE A 106 -8.04 -2.69 35.06
C PHE A 106 -8.89 -1.45 34.79
N LEU A 107 -9.23 -1.19 33.52
CA LEU A 107 -10.08 -0.06 33.14
C LEU A 107 -11.47 -0.19 33.78
N TRP A 108 -12.10 -1.36 33.71
CA TRP A 108 -13.39 -1.60 34.36
C TRP A 108 -13.35 -1.32 35.87
N SER A 109 -12.27 -1.71 36.55
CA SER A 109 -12.09 -1.42 37.98
C SER A 109 -11.91 0.07 38.24
N ALA A 110 -11.13 0.77 37.39
CA ALA A 110 -10.95 2.21 37.48
C ALA A 110 -12.26 2.96 37.21
N ASP A 111 -13.03 2.55 36.21
CA ASP A 111 -14.36 3.10 35.91
C ASP A 111 -15.30 2.95 37.10
N LYS A 112 -15.32 1.76 37.74
CA LYS A 112 -16.12 1.52 38.94
C LYS A 112 -15.66 2.32 40.14
N LEU A 113 -14.36 2.51 40.31
CA LEU A 113 -13.80 3.33 41.38
C LEU A 113 -14.14 4.81 41.17
N ILE A 114 -14.02 5.32 39.94
CA ILE A 114 -14.40 6.69 39.58
C ILE A 114 -15.91 6.89 39.76
N GLU A 115 -16.72 5.95 39.27
CA GLU A 115 -18.18 5.92 39.47
C GLU A 115 -18.51 6.03 40.96
N TRP A 116 -17.92 5.16 41.80
CA TRP A 116 -18.14 5.16 43.24
C TRP A 116 -17.71 6.47 43.90
N VAL A 117 -16.53 7.02 43.56
CA VAL A 117 -16.04 8.30 44.12
C VAL A 117 -16.96 9.45 43.70
N ILE A 118 -17.38 9.52 42.44
CA ILE A 118 -18.26 10.61 41.97
C ILE A 118 -19.65 10.49 42.62
N PHE A 119 -20.25 9.30 42.65
CA PHE A 119 -21.58 9.13 43.24
C PHE A 119 -21.58 9.37 44.75
N SER A 120 -20.55 8.89 45.46
CA SER A 120 -20.45 9.08 46.92
C SER A 120 -20.10 10.51 47.32
N LEU A 121 -19.20 11.19 46.59
CA LEU A 121 -18.66 12.49 47.00
C LEU A 121 -19.41 13.68 46.39
N VAL A 122 -19.86 13.57 45.14
CA VAL A 122 -20.48 14.69 44.39
C VAL A 122 -21.99 14.61 44.40
N LEU A 123 -22.57 13.42 44.19
CA LEU A 123 -24.02 13.24 44.05
C LEU A 123 -24.73 12.90 45.36
N GLY A 124 -24.01 12.57 46.45
CA GLY A 124 -24.51 12.58 47.82
C GLY A 124 -25.80 11.78 48.04
N TRP A 125 -26.03 10.71 47.28
CA TRP A 125 -27.21 9.87 47.43
C TRP A 125 -26.80 8.47 47.90
N LYS A 126 -27.47 8.03 48.97
CA LYS A 126 -27.34 6.75 49.70
C LYS A 126 -26.94 5.54 48.87
#